data_AF-A0A2M7RTN2-F1
#
_entry.id   AF-A0A2M7RTN2-F1
#
_cell.length_a   1.000
_cell.length_b   1.000
_cell.length_c   1.000
_cell.angle_alpha   90.00
_cell.angle_beta   90.00
_cell.angle_gamma   90.00
#
_symmetry.space_group_name_H-M   'P 1'
#
loop_
_entity.id
_entity.type
_entity.pdbx_description
1 polymer ?
#
loop_
_entity_poly.entity_id
_entity_poly.type
_entity_poly.pdbx_seq_one_letter_code
_entity_poly.pdbx_strand_id
1 'polypeptide(L)' 'MLDASQSMLGQWSGEQKMVVATRLLSNLMDSLKKVEHLEVALRIYGHQYSVATGNRSCEDSKLEVPFKSNNYEAIKTKLK' A
#
# COMPACT_ATOMS: atom_id res chain seq x y z
N MET A 1 0.53 5.13 -3.31
CA MET A 1 0.69 5.29 -1.84
C MET A 1 -0.45 4.55 -1.18
N LEU A 2 -0.20 3.84 -0.07
CA LEU A 2 -1.20 3.07 0.67
C LEU A 2 -1.26 3.54 2.12
N ASP A 3 -2.46 3.77 2.65
CA ASP A 3 -2.68 3.97 4.08
C ASP A 3 -2.80 2.60 4.76
N ALA A 4 -2.04 2.42 5.84
CA ALA A 4 -2.09 1.25 6.71
C ALA A 4 -2.31 1.63 8.19
N SER A 5 -2.87 2.82 8.42
CA SER A 5 -3.31 3.26 9.74
C SER A 5 -4.35 2.30 10.35
N GLN A 6 -4.53 2.38 11.67
CA GLN A 6 -5.50 1.56 12.40
C GLN A 6 -6.94 1.70 11.85
N SER A 7 -7.27 2.83 11.21
CA SER A 7 -8.59 3.05 10.59
C SER A 7 -8.89 2.09 9.43
N MET A 8 -7.85 1.52 8.82
CA MET A 8 -7.94 0.57 7.71
C MET A 8 -8.31 -0.84 8.15
N LEU A 9 -8.24 -1.13 9.46
CA LEU A 9 -8.81 -2.34 10.07
C LEU A 9 -10.34 -2.25 10.20
N GLY A 10 -10.91 -1.06 10.00
CA GLY A 10 -12.37 -0.88 10.00
C GLY A 10 -13.04 -1.63 8.86
N GLN A 11 -14.31 -2.00 9.06
CA GLN A 11 -15.12 -2.62 8.03
C GLN A 11 -15.70 -1.56 7.07
N TRP A 12 -15.75 -1.91 5.79
CA TRP A 12 -16.44 -1.18 4.75
C TRP A 12 -17.15 -2.18 3.85
N SER A 13 -18.48 -2.05 3.76
CA SER A 13 -19.34 -2.93 2.94
C SER A 13 -19.17 -4.43 3.25
N GLY A 14 -18.94 -4.78 4.52
CA GLY A 14 -18.78 -6.17 4.97
C GLY A 14 -17.36 -6.74 4.85
N GLU A 15 -16.42 -6.02 4.24
CA GLU A 15 -15.01 -6.40 4.15
C GLU A 15 -14.13 -5.43 4.94
N GLN A 16 -12.89 -5.80 5.28
CA GLN A 16 -11.95 -4.83 5.87
C GLN A 16 -11.51 -3.83 4.80
N LYS A 17 -11.44 -2.53 5.15
CA LYS A 17 -10.97 -1.47 4.24
C LYS A 17 -9.61 -1.77 3.63
N MET A 18 -8.70 -2.35 4.43
CA MET A 18 -7.39 -2.79 3.96
C MET A 18 -7.49 -3.82 2.82
N VAL A 19 -8.37 -4.82 2.95
CA VAL A 19 -8.57 -5.87 1.93
C VAL A 19 -9.11 -5.27 0.63
N VAL A 20 -10.05 -4.33 0.73
CA VAL A 20 -10.57 -3.63 -0.46
C VAL A 20 -9.48 -2.78 -1.11
N ALA A 21 -8.68 -2.06 -0.32
CA ALA A 21 -7.61 -1.21 -0.81
C ALA A 21 -6.49 -2.01 -1.51
N THR A 22 -6.02 -3.12 -0.94
CA THR A 22 -4.98 -3.97 -1.54
C THR A 22 -5.47 -4.63 -2.82
N ARG A 23 -6.75 -5.04 -2.89
CA ARG A 23 -7.39 -5.56 -4.11
C ARG A 23 -7.46 -4.52 -5.22
N LEU A 24 -7.91 -3.29 -4.90
CA LEU A 24 -7.98 -2.20 -5.87
C LEU A 24 -6.59 -1.83 -6.40
N LEU A 25 -5.59 -1.72 -5.51
CA LEU A 25 -4.21 -1.45 -5.91
C LEU A 25 -3.63 -2.56 -6.79
N SER A 26 -3.91 -3.82 -6.48
CA SER A 26 -3.46 -4.96 -7.29
C SER A 26 -4.04 -4.90 -8.71
N ASN A 27 -5.34 -4.62 -8.85
CA ASN A 27 -6.01 -4.47 -10.15
C ASN A 27 -5.47 -3.25 -10.92
N LEU A 28 -5.14 -2.16 -10.22
CA LEU A 28 -4.51 -0.99 -10.82
C LEU A 28 -3.11 -1.35 -11.36
N MET A 29 -2.30 -2.10 -10.61
CA MET A 29 -0.98 -2.55 -11.07
C MET A 29 -1.09 -3.43 -12.32
N ASP A 30 -2.07 -4.33 -12.37
CA ASP A 30 -2.32 -5.18 -13.55
C ASP A 30 -2.75 -4.36 -14.77
N SER A 31 -3.47 -3.27 -14.56
CA SER A 31 -3.87 -2.34 -15.62
C SER A 31 -2.68 -1.52 -16.13
N LEU A 32 -1.83 -1.03 -15.21
CA LEU A 32 -0.64 -0.23 -15.53
C LEU A 32 0.49 -1.05 -16.16
N LYS A 33 0.52 -2.37 -15.94
CA LYS A 33 1.51 -3.28 -16.54
C LYS A 33 1.53 -3.23 -18.08
N LYS A 34 0.45 -2.81 -18.71
CA LYS A 34 0.34 -2.66 -20.18
C LYS A 34 0.94 -1.36 -20.71
N VAL A 35 1.34 -0.44 -19.83
CA VAL A 35 1.93 0.84 -20.21
C VAL A 35 3.44 0.70 -20.27
N GLU A 36 4.00 0.92 -21.47
CA GLU A 36 5.44 0.91 -21.67
C GLU A 36 6.10 2.14 -21.03
N HIS A 37 7.35 2.00 -20.60
CA HIS A 37 8.17 3.04 -19.98
C HIS A 37 7.60 3.65 -18.67
N LEU A 38 6.71 2.94 -17.99
CA LEU A 38 6.17 3.37 -16.71
C LEU A 38 6.95 2.75 -15.53
N GLU A 39 7.46 3.61 -14.65
CA GLU A 39 8.06 3.23 -13.38
C GLU A 39 7.06 3.41 -12.24
N VAL A 40 6.93 2.39 -11.39
CA VAL A 40 6.01 2.41 -10.25
C VAL A 40 6.74 2.11 -8.95
N ALA A 41 6.23 2.72 -7.86
CA ALA A 41 6.76 2.58 -6.51
C ALA A 41 5.61 2.45 -5.49
N LEU A 42 5.89 1.78 -4.37
CA LEU A 42 4.94 1.62 -3.27
C LEU A 42 5.49 2.29 -2.01
N ARG A 43 4.76 3.29 -1.53
CA ARG A 43 4.96 3.91 -0.22
C ARG A 43 3.77 3.59 0.68
N ILE A 44 4.04 3.12 1.89
CA ILE A 44 3.02 2.75 2.89
C ILE A 44 3.14 3.67 4.11
N TYR A 45 2.00 4.13 4.63
CA TYR A 45 1.89 5.01 5.79
C TYR A 45 1.34 4.30 7.01
N GLY A 46 1.83 4.64 8.21
CA GLY A 46 1.26 4.23 9.49
C GLY A 46 1.37 2.74 9.82
N HIS A 47 2.32 2.02 9.20
CA HIS A 47 2.54 0.58 9.39
C HIS A 47 3.76 0.25 10.24
N GLN A 48 4.67 1.20 10.52
CA GLN A 48 5.90 0.93 11.26
C GLN A 48 5.76 1.17 12.76
N TYR A 49 4.88 2.10 13.18
CA TYR A 49 4.71 2.42 14.60
C TYR A 49 3.33 2.00 15.12
N SER A 50 3.33 1.14 16.14
CA SER A 50 2.10 0.83 16.89
C SER A 50 1.76 2.03 17.78
N VAL A 51 0.49 2.46 17.74
CA VAL A 51 -0.06 3.55 18.58
C VAL A 51 0.15 3.28 20.08
N ALA A 52 0.37 2.02 20.46
CA ALA A 52 0.68 1.60 21.83
C ALA A 52 1.99 2.19 22.40
N THR A 53 2.92 2.65 21.55
CA THR A 53 4.26 3.10 21.99
C THR A 53 4.33 4.61 22.28
N GLY A 54 3.18 5.28 22.41
CA GLY A 54 3.08 6.65 22.93
C GLY A 54 3.44 7.77 21.95
N ASN A 55 4.19 7.49 20.88
CA ASN A 55 4.47 8.46 19.82
C ASN A 55 3.59 8.19 18.60
N ARG A 56 2.54 9.00 18.42
CA ARG A 56 1.85 9.12 17.13
C ARG A 56 2.81 9.81 16.15
N SER A 57 3.69 9.04 15.54
CA SER A 57 4.52 9.53 14.45
C SER A 57 3.61 9.74 13.23
N CYS A 58 3.02 10.92 13.12
CA CYS A 58 2.16 11.33 12.00
C CYS A 58 2.92 11.38 10.65
N GLU A 59 4.23 11.15 10.67
CA GLU A 59 5.12 11.11 9.50
C GLU A 59 5.59 9.68 9.16
N ASP A 60 5.06 8.66 9.84
CA ASP A 60 5.42 7.26 9.60
C ASP A 60 5.08 6.85 8.17
N SER A 61 6.09 6.88 7.30
CA SER A 61 5.96 6.46 5.92
C SER A 61 7.25 5.81 5.44
N LYS A 62 7.11 4.69 4.73
CA LYS A 62 8.24 4.00 4.12
C LYS A 62 8.01 3.72 2.67
N LEU A 63 9.06 3.93 1.89
CA LEU A 63 9.13 3.46 0.52
C LEU A 63 9.46 1.96 0.55
N GLU A 64 8.43 1.12 0.54
CA GLU A 64 8.56 -0.34 0.59
C GLU A 64 9.04 -0.93 -0.74
N VAL A 65 8.66 -0.30 -1.85
CA VAL A 65 9.15 -0.64 -3.18
C VAL A 65 9.62 0.66 -3.84
N PRO A 66 10.92 0.80 -4.16
CA PRO A 66 11.45 1.99 -4.83
C PRO A 66 10.95 2.08 -6.28
N PHE A 67 11.19 3.20 -6.96
CA PHE A 67 10.91 3.30 -8.39
C PHE A 67 11.81 2.37 -9.20
N LYS A 68 11.21 1.60 -10.10
CA LYS A 68 11.92 0.78 -11.09
C LYS A 68 10.95 0.38 -12.19
N SER A 69 11.49 0.16 -13.39
CA SER A 69 10.80 -0.54 -14.46
C SER A 69 10.35 -1.94 -14.02
N ASN A 70 9.13 -2.32 -14.41
CA ASN A 70 8.55 -3.64 -14.15
C ASN A 70 8.38 -4.02 -12.66
N ASN A 71 8.12 -3.04 -11.79
CA ASN A 71 7.92 -3.26 -10.35
C ASN A 71 6.52 -3.75 -9.94
N TYR A 72 5.63 -4.01 -10.89
CA TYR A 72 4.25 -4.41 -10.64
C TYR A 72 4.14 -5.66 -9.76
N GLU A 73 4.94 -6.70 -10.03
CA GLU A 73 4.93 -7.95 -9.26
C GLU A 73 5.50 -7.77 -7.84
N ALA A 74 6.53 -6.91 -7.68
CA ALA A 74 7.10 -6.59 -6.38
C ALA A 74 6.09 -5.85 -5.49
N ILE A 75 5.33 -4.92 -6.08
CA ILE A 75 4.25 -4.20 -5.40
C ILE A 75 3.15 -5.18 -5.01
N LYS A 76 2.69 -6.06 -5.92
CA LYS A 76 1.66 -7.07 -5.61
C LYS A 76 2.09 -8.03 -4.51
N THR A 77 3.36 -8.42 -4.48
CA THR A 77 3.91 -9.29 -3.43
C THR A 77 3.91 -8.60 -2.06
N LYS A 78 4.15 -7.27 -2.03
CA LYS A 78 4.10 -6.47 -0.79
C LYS A 78 2.69 -6.17 -0.29
N LEU A 79 1.67 -6.29 -1.16
CA LEU A 79 0.26 -6.06 -0.81
C LEU A 79 -0.47 -7.30 -0.29
N LYS A 80 0.16 -8.49 -0.38
CA LYS A 80 -0.34 -9.75 0.18
C LYS A 80 0.13 -9.92 1.61
#